data_AF-A0A6F8ZK92-F1
#
_entry.id   AF-A0A6F8ZK92-F1
#
_cell.length_a   1.000
_cell.length_b   1.000
_cell.length_c   1.000
_cell.angle_alpha   90.00
_cell.angle_beta   90.00
_cell.angle_gamma   90.00
#
_symmetry.space_group_name_H-M   'P 1'
#
loop_
_entity.id
_entity.type
_entity.pdbx_description
1 polymer ?
#
loop_
_entity_poly.entity_id
_entity_poly.type
_entity_poly.pdbx_seq_one_letter_code
_entity_poly.pdbx_strand_id
1 'polypeptide(L)'
;MALPGAATGSLPLSRPRPASRLRPLPPAARPAPPADALLNTALALEVSPGRRSARVLAAAGGTAPPPSRLAGTGAELVTLPRPEGGWIGILAAPPGAIRQLPRHVLDPWAQEAGIALGASSPVEDPRYLSAALEEAESAVRLVERALGTGCRGVEDLGPYRWILTLSLSQLWQVLLGPELGPVLRLEAGETARLLPVLDALLRTGGDRLQAAALLELSLPELETRLARLAQQLGSDFLSPARRAILQAAWIAYRLRAEPENLLPAGQEAAGAGA
;
A
#
# COMPACT_ATOMS: atom_id res chain seq x y z
N MET A 1 -17.93 74.29 -13.48
CA MET A 1 -17.58 74.19 -14.92
C MET A 1 -17.82 72.76 -15.37
N ALA A 2 -18.35 72.62 -16.58
CA ALA A 2 -19.09 71.48 -17.11
C ALA A 2 -18.26 70.24 -17.50
N LEU A 3 -18.95 69.09 -17.56
CA LEU A 3 -18.56 67.81 -18.19
C LEU A 3 -18.29 67.98 -19.70
N PRO A 4 -17.52 67.08 -20.36
CA PRO A 4 -18.08 65.84 -20.97
C PRO A 4 -17.14 64.63 -20.79
N GLY A 5 -17.55 63.36 -20.75
CA GLY A 5 -18.49 62.65 -21.64
C GLY A 5 -17.67 61.71 -22.54
N ALA A 6 -17.53 60.44 -22.16
CA ALA A 6 -16.89 59.41 -23.01
C ALA A 6 -17.71 58.12 -22.96
N ALA A 7 -17.97 57.61 -24.16
CA ALA A 7 -19.09 56.77 -24.52
C ALA A 7 -18.86 55.28 -24.23
N THR A 8 -19.90 54.65 -23.70
CA THR A 8 -20.09 53.21 -23.59
C THR A 8 -20.39 52.60 -24.97
N GLY A 9 -19.40 51.92 -25.56
CA GLY A 9 -19.60 51.01 -26.69
C GLY A 9 -19.76 49.58 -26.21
N SER A 10 -21.00 49.11 -26.06
CA SER A 10 -21.30 47.70 -25.76
C SER A 10 -21.34 46.88 -27.05
N LEU A 11 -20.37 45.97 -27.21
CA LEU A 11 -20.39 44.95 -28.27
C LEU A 11 -21.41 43.84 -27.92
N PRO A 12 -22.20 43.34 -28.89
CA PRO A 12 -23.12 42.23 -28.65
C PRO A 12 -22.33 40.92 -28.53
N LEU A 13 -22.29 40.35 -27.33
CA LEU A 13 -21.82 38.98 -27.09
C LEU A 13 -22.82 38.00 -27.75
N SER A 14 -22.43 37.45 -28.90
CA SER A 14 -23.07 36.29 -29.51
C SER A 14 -23.11 35.13 -28.50
N ARG A 15 -24.32 34.76 -28.08
CA ARG A 15 -24.52 33.57 -27.24
C ARG A 15 -24.18 32.30 -28.04
N PRO A 16 -23.35 31.40 -27.50
CA PRO A 16 -23.13 30.10 -28.14
C PRO A 16 -24.45 29.30 -28.16
N ARG A 17 -24.75 28.69 -29.32
CA ARG A 17 -25.87 27.77 -29.49
C ARG A 17 -25.75 26.61 -28.48
N PRO A 18 -26.84 26.20 -27.81
CA PRO A 18 -26.82 25.01 -26.98
C PRO A 18 -26.53 23.79 -27.86
N ALA A 19 -25.48 23.04 -27.50
CA ALA A 19 -25.15 21.78 -28.14
C ALA A 19 -26.36 20.84 -28.06
N SER A 20 -26.81 20.40 -29.23
CA SER A 20 -27.85 19.38 -29.39
C SER A 20 -27.49 18.17 -28.53
N ARG A 21 -28.33 17.87 -27.52
CA ARG A 21 -28.18 16.68 -26.69
C ARG A 21 -28.33 15.45 -27.58
N LEU A 22 -27.21 14.79 -27.88
CA LEU A 22 -27.19 13.47 -28.49
C LEU A 22 -27.91 12.52 -27.53
N ARG A 23 -29.01 11.95 -28.02
CA ARG A 23 -29.74 10.86 -27.37
C ARG A 23 -28.77 9.65 -27.30
N PRO A 24 -28.54 9.02 -26.13
CA PRO A 24 -27.69 7.84 -26.08
C PRO A 24 -28.28 6.75 -26.97
N LEU A 25 -27.47 6.21 -27.88
CA LEU A 25 -27.83 5.02 -28.63
C LEU A 25 -28.10 3.87 -27.65
N PRO A 26 -29.17 3.06 -27.85
CA PRO A 26 -29.30 1.81 -27.12
C PRO A 26 -28.07 0.93 -27.43
N PRO A 27 -27.54 0.20 -26.44
CA PRO A 27 -26.38 -0.66 -26.66
C PRO A 27 -26.71 -1.68 -27.74
N ALA A 28 -25.92 -1.69 -28.81
CA ALA A 28 -26.01 -2.72 -29.83
C ALA A 28 -25.91 -4.09 -29.16
N ALA A 29 -26.86 -4.97 -29.47
CA ALA A 29 -26.85 -6.35 -29.00
C ALA A 29 -25.50 -6.99 -29.36
N ARG A 30 -24.72 -7.33 -28.35
CA ARG A 30 -23.48 -8.09 -28.53
C ARG A 30 -23.86 -9.47 -29.09
N PRO A 31 -23.15 -9.98 -30.11
CA PRO A 31 -23.36 -11.35 -30.56
C PRO A 31 -23.10 -12.32 -29.40
N ALA A 32 -23.96 -13.33 -29.26
CA ALA A 32 -23.76 -14.41 -28.32
C ALA A 32 -22.44 -15.14 -28.64
N PRO A 33 -21.58 -15.41 -27.64
CA PRO A 33 -20.33 -16.14 -27.88
C PRO A 33 -20.63 -17.60 -28.26
N PRO A 34 -19.78 -18.22 -29.10
CA PRO A 34 -19.93 -19.61 -29.52
C PRO A 34 -19.81 -20.57 -28.33
N ALA A 35 -20.57 -21.67 -28.39
CA ALA A 35 -20.85 -22.58 -27.28
C ALA A 35 -19.69 -23.50 -26.83
N ASP A 36 -18.46 -23.32 -27.33
CA ASP A 36 -17.35 -24.26 -27.06
C ASP A 36 -16.00 -23.57 -26.75
N ALA A 37 -16.02 -22.58 -25.86
CA ALA A 37 -14.82 -22.06 -25.23
C ALA A 37 -14.83 -22.38 -23.73
N LEU A 38 -13.97 -23.31 -23.32
CA LEU A 38 -13.59 -23.56 -21.93
C LEU A 38 -13.02 -22.29 -21.29
N LEU A 39 -13.91 -21.44 -20.77
CA LEU A 39 -13.57 -20.35 -19.87
C LEU A 39 -13.83 -20.80 -18.44
N ASN A 40 -12.74 -21.21 -17.78
CA ASN A 40 -12.65 -21.31 -16.33
C ASN A 40 -13.05 -19.97 -15.69
N THR A 41 -14.32 -19.84 -15.33
CA THR A 41 -14.80 -18.80 -14.42
C THR A 41 -15.41 -19.51 -13.22
N ALA A 42 -14.54 -20.04 -12.37
CA ALA A 42 -14.93 -20.53 -11.05
C ALA A 42 -15.02 -19.33 -10.10
N LEU A 43 -16.22 -18.76 -9.99
CA LEU A 43 -16.64 -18.07 -8.78
C LEU A 43 -18.12 -18.37 -8.54
N ALA A 44 -18.42 -19.64 -8.25
CA ALA A 44 -19.71 -20.02 -7.69
C ALA A 44 -19.64 -19.89 -6.17
N LEU A 45 -20.07 -18.73 -5.66
CA LEU A 45 -20.41 -18.55 -4.25
C LEU A 45 -21.94 -18.52 -4.16
N GLU A 46 -22.54 -19.68 -3.94
CA GLU A 46 -23.94 -19.72 -3.53
C GLU A 46 -23.99 -19.65 -2.00
N VAL A 47 -24.29 -18.46 -1.48
CA VAL A 47 -24.47 -18.20 -0.05
C VAL A 47 -25.96 -17.98 0.21
N SER A 48 -26.61 -18.96 0.85
CA SER A 48 -27.94 -18.80 1.49
C SER A 48 -28.30 -19.99 2.38
N PRO A 49 -29.17 -19.86 3.40
CA PRO A 49 -29.52 -18.69 4.20
C PRO A 49 -29.15 -18.89 5.68
N GLY A 50 -28.50 -17.89 6.25
CA GLY A 50 -28.07 -17.83 7.66
C GLY A 50 -26.81 -16.96 7.77
N ARG A 51 -26.99 -15.63 7.74
CA ARG A 51 -25.97 -14.56 7.57
C ARG A 51 -24.52 -15.00 7.86
N ARG A 52 -23.81 -15.50 6.83
CA ARG A 52 -22.35 -15.70 6.82
C ARG A 52 -21.69 -14.50 6.16
N SER A 53 -20.50 -14.14 6.63
CA SER A 53 -19.66 -13.14 5.97
C SER A 53 -18.53 -13.85 5.22
N ALA A 54 -18.03 -13.23 4.16
CA ALA A 54 -16.83 -13.66 3.44
C ALA A 54 -15.68 -12.67 3.68
N ARG A 55 -14.44 -13.14 3.63
CA ARG A 55 -13.23 -12.32 3.66
C ARG A 55 -12.31 -12.84 2.57
N VAL A 56 -11.75 -11.92 1.79
CA VAL A 56 -10.80 -12.26 0.74
C VAL A 56 -9.39 -12.20 1.31
N LEU A 57 -8.61 -13.21 0.99
CA LEU A 57 -7.22 -13.36 1.37
C LEU A 57 -6.38 -13.32 0.10
N ALA A 58 -5.25 -12.63 0.16
CA ALA A 58 -4.20 -12.71 -0.85
C ALA A 58 -2.90 -13.05 -0.14
N ALA A 59 -2.06 -13.90 -0.74
CA ALA A 59 -0.75 -14.24 -0.21
C ALA A 59 0.33 -14.11 -1.27
N ALA A 60 1.51 -13.65 -0.85
CA ALA A 60 2.72 -13.63 -1.66
C ALA A 60 3.64 -14.79 -1.25
N GLY A 61 3.90 -15.71 -2.19
CA GLY A 61 4.74 -16.89 -1.97
C GLY A 61 4.11 -17.96 -1.07
N GLY A 62 4.67 -19.18 -1.13
CA GLY A 62 4.31 -20.30 -0.24
C GLY A 62 3.09 -21.11 -0.64
N THR A 63 2.74 -22.08 0.22
CA THR A 63 1.61 -22.99 0.05
C THR A 63 0.33 -22.41 0.66
N ALA A 64 -0.83 -22.87 0.18
CA ALA A 64 -2.12 -22.52 0.75
C ALA A 64 -2.22 -22.94 2.24
N PRO A 65 -3.03 -22.24 3.06
CA PRO A 65 -3.23 -22.63 4.46
C PRO A 65 -3.83 -24.04 4.51
N PRO A 66 -3.29 -24.94 5.34
CA PRO A 66 -3.85 -26.28 5.43
C PRO A 66 -5.27 -26.21 6.03
N PRO A 67 -6.26 -26.92 5.47
CA PRO A 67 -7.64 -26.92 5.96
C PRO A 67 -7.78 -27.24 7.46
N SER A 68 -6.84 -28.03 8.00
CA SER A 68 -6.78 -28.40 9.41
C SER A 68 -6.66 -27.21 10.36
N ARG A 69 -6.06 -26.09 9.93
CA ARG A 69 -5.93 -24.87 10.76
C ARG A 69 -7.25 -24.11 10.91
N LEU A 70 -8.23 -24.39 10.04
CA LEU A 70 -9.57 -23.79 10.10
C LEU A 70 -10.58 -24.71 10.81
N ALA A 71 -10.18 -25.94 11.16
CA ALA A 71 -11.04 -26.89 11.87
C ALA A 71 -11.52 -26.29 13.21
N GLY A 72 -12.81 -26.43 13.49
CA GLY A 72 -13.44 -25.89 14.71
C GLY A 72 -13.87 -24.42 14.63
N THR A 73 -13.51 -23.68 13.58
CA THR A 73 -13.92 -22.27 13.40
C THR A 73 -15.26 -22.12 12.66
N GLY A 74 -15.72 -23.19 12.01
CA GLY A 74 -16.85 -23.15 11.07
C GLY A 74 -16.54 -22.37 9.79
N ALA A 75 -15.26 -22.09 9.51
CA ALA A 75 -14.83 -21.41 8.31
C ALA A 75 -14.55 -22.39 7.16
N GLU A 76 -14.92 -21.98 5.96
CA GLU A 76 -14.65 -22.68 4.71
C GLU A 76 -13.70 -21.81 3.88
N LEU A 77 -12.63 -22.42 3.35
CA LEU A 77 -11.63 -21.72 2.54
C LEU A 77 -11.59 -22.33 1.15
N VAL A 78 -11.80 -21.49 0.15
CA VAL A 78 -11.57 -21.82 -1.26
C VAL A 78 -10.32 -21.09 -1.72
N THR A 79 -9.34 -21.81 -2.26
CA THR A 79 -8.09 -21.21 -2.76
C THR A 79 -7.94 -21.35 -4.26
N LEU A 80 -7.42 -20.32 -4.91
CA LEU A 80 -7.10 -20.25 -6.32
C LEU A 80 -5.63 -19.85 -6.48
N PRO A 81 -4.82 -20.56 -7.30
CA PRO A 81 -3.45 -20.14 -7.58
C PRO A 81 -3.43 -18.87 -8.45
N ARG A 82 -2.42 -18.01 -8.26
CA ARG A 82 -2.17 -16.85 -9.13
C ARG A 82 -1.16 -17.19 -10.23
N PRO A 83 -1.28 -16.63 -11.45
CA PRO A 83 -0.34 -16.89 -12.53
C PRO A 83 1.08 -16.37 -12.23
N GLU A 84 1.20 -15.26 -11.51
CA GLU A 84 2.46 -14.66 -11.05
C GLU A 84 3.05 -15.32 -9.79
N GLY A 85 2.43 -16.39 -9.29
CA GLY A 85 2.80 -17.07 -8.05
C GLY A 85 1.99 -16.60 -6.84
N GLY A 86 1.92 -17.46 -5.81
CA GLY A 86 1.05 -17.26 -4.65
C GLY A 86 -0.39 -17.73 -4.89
N TRP A 87 -1.30 -17.32 -4.01
CA TRP A 87 -2.70 -17.76 -4.02
C TRP A 87 -3.65 -16.67 -3.54
N ILE A 88 -4.90 -16.77 -3.99
CA ILE A 88 -6.06 -16.00 -3.51
C ILE A 88 -6.98 -16.97 -2.79
N GLY A 89 -7.43 -16.59 -1.59
CA GLY A 89 -8.37 -17.37 -0.79
C GLY A 89 -9.67 -16.62 -0.56
N ILE A 90 -10.80 -17.31 -0.60
CA ILE A 90 -12.08 -16.80 -0.10
C ILE A 90 -12.43 -17.59 1.15
N LEU A 91 -12.48 -16.89 2.27
CA LEU A 91 -12.79 -17.45 3.58
C LEU A 91 -14.22 -17.07 3.95
N ALA A 92 -15.13 -18.03 3.98
CA ALA A 92 -16.50 -17.85 4.44
C ALA A 92 -16.62 -18.35 5.88
N ALA A 93 -17.14 -17.54 6.80
CA ALA A 93 -17.27 -17.91 8.21
C ALA A 93 -18.44 -17.17 8.89
N PRO A 94 -18.89 -17.62 10.08
CA PRO A 94 -19.82 -16.83 10.89
C PRO A 94 -19.27 -15.42 11.18
N PRO A 95 -20.12 -14.36 11.23
CA PRO A 95 -19.67 -12.97 11.37
C PRO A 95 -18.81 -12.69 12.62
N GLY A 96 -19.01 -13.43 13.70
CA GLY A 96 -18.18 -13.34 14.91
C GLY A 96 -16.78 -13.94 14.71
N ALA A 97 -16.70 -15.11 14.07
CA ALA A 97 -15.44 -15.80 13.81
C ALA A 97 -14.58 -15.04 12.78
N ILE A 98 -15.20 -14.52 11.71
CA ILE A 98 -14.46 -13.96 10.57
C ILE A 98 -13.58 -12.75 10.94
N ARG A 99 -13.94 -12.01 11.98
CA ARG A 99 -13.18 -10.85 12.47
C ARG A 99 -11.94 -11.26 13.28
N GLN A 100 -11.96 -12.46 13.84
CA GLN A 100 -10.90 -12.97 14.71
C GLN A 100 -9.87 -13.81 13.94
N LEU A 101 -10.28 -14.44 12.84
CA LEU A 101 -9.44 -15.33 12.03
C LEU A 101 -8.10 -14.71 11.58
N PRO A 102 -8.03 -13.47 11.07
CA PRO A 102 -6.76 -12.86 10.66
C PRO A 102 -5.71 -12.86 11.79
N ARG A 103 -6.12 -12.48 13.00
CA ARG A 103 -5.20 -12.30 14.13
C ARG A 103 -4.86 -13.60 14.86
N HIS A 104 -5.85 -14.48 15.03
CA HIS A 104 -5.69 -15.64 15.92
C HIS A 104 -5.34 -16.94 15.20
N VAL A 105 -5.60 -17.04 13.90
CA VAL A 105 -5.37 -18.26 13.12
C VAL A 105 -4.38 -18.00 12.00
N LEU A 106 -4.62 -16.94 11.21
CA LEU A 106 -3.87 -16.69 10.00
C LEU A 106 -2.51 -16.03 10.26
N ASP A 107 -2.39 -15.09 11.20
CA ASP A 107 -1.11 -14.45 11.54
C ASP A 107 -0.06 -15.43 12.08
N PRO A 108 -0.36 -16.29 13.07
CA PRO A 108 0.61 -17.29 13.53
C PRO A 108 1.04 -18.26 12.43
N TRP A 109 0.10 -18.70 11.59
CA TRP A 109 0.40 -19.57 10.46
C TRP A 109 1.29 -18.88 9.42
N ALA A 110 0.99 -17.63 9.06
CA ALA A 110 1.77 -16.88 8.09
C ALA A 110 3.19 -16.60 8.60
N GLN A 111 3.36 -16.36 9.90
CA GLN A 111 4.68 -16.24 10.54
C GLN A 111 5.45 -17.56 10.50
N GLU A 112 4.82 -18.68 10.87
CA GLU A 112 5.43 -20.03 10.83
C GLU A 112 5.85 -20.42 9.41
N ALA A 113 5.01 -20.12 8.42
CA ALA A 113 5.29 -20.40 7.01
C ALA A 113 6.26 -19.39 6.37
N GLY A 114 6.61 -18.30 7.05
CA GLY A 114 7.48 -17.27 6.52
C GLY A 114 6.90 -16.52 5.32
N ILE A 115 5.59 -16.31 5.28
CA ILE A 115 4.88 -15.67 4.15
C ILE A 115 4.19 -14.37 4.56
N ALA A 116 3.87 -13.54 3.57
CA ALA A 116 3.06 -12.35 3.74
C ALA A 116 1.61 -12.62 3.32
N LEU A 117 0.67 -12.34 4.22
CA LEU A 117 -0.76 -12.53 4.02
C LEU A 117 -1.51 -11.22 4.27
N GLY A 118 -2.40 -10.86 3.34
CA GLY A 118 -3.28 -9.70 3.45
C GLY A 118 -4.73 -10.12 3.47
N ALA A 119 -5.53 -9.47 4.30
CA ALA A 119 -6.93 -9.80 4.48
C ALA A 119 -7.83 -8.57 4.32
N SER A 120 -8.91 -8.70 3.56
CA SER A 120 -9.89 -7.64 3.34
C SER A 120 -10.74 -7.36 4.58
N SER A 121 -11.58 -6.32 4.53
CA SER A 121 -12.74 -6.25 5.43
C SER A 121 -13.72 -7.40 5.14
N PRO A 122 -14.52 -7.86 6.12
CA PRO A 122 -15.59 -8.82 5.84
C PRO A 122 -16.64 -8.20 4.91
N VAL A 123 -17.10 -8.97 3.92
CA VAL A 123 -18.16 -8.61 2.98
C VAL A 123 -19.32 -9.59 3.10
N GLU A 124 -20.55 -9.09 3.06
CA GLU A 124 -21.76 -9.94 3.10
C GLU A 124 -22.31 -10.24 1.69
N ASP A 125 -22.00 -9.39 0.72
CA ASP A 125 -22.51 -9.48 -0.65
C ASP A 125 -21.36 -9.79 -1.62
N PRO A 126 -21.46 -10.86 -2.44
CA PRO A 126 -20.44 -11.25 -3.42
C PRO A 126 -20.06 -10.14 -4.41
N ARG A 127 -20.93 -9.15 -4.64
CA ARG A 127 -20.64 -8.01 -5.54
C ARG A 127 -19.47 -7.15 -5.04
N TYR A 128 -19.13 -7.21 -3.75
CA TYR A 128 -17.99 -6.48 -3.18
C TYR A 128 -16.67 -7.27 -3.17
N LEU A 129 -16.64 -8.49 -3.73
CA LEU A 129 -15.41 -9.32 -3.71
C LEU A 129 -14.23 -8.70 -4.46
N SER A 130 -14.48 -7.95 -5.53
CA SER A 130 -13.40 -7.24 -6.25
C SER A 130 -12.74 -6.18 -5.37
N ALA A 131 -13.53 -5.34 -4.71
CA ALA A 131 -13.02 -4.34 -3.79
C ALA A 131 -12.33 -4.99 -2.57
N ALA A 132 -12.89 -6.08 -2.06
CA ALA A 132 -12.26 -6.86 -1.00
C ALA A 132 -10.89 -7.44 -1.43
N LEU A 133 -10.77 -7.92 -2.66
CA LEU A 133 -9.50 -8.40 -3.18
C LEU A 133 -8.47 -7.28 -3.26
N GLU A 134 -8.83 -6.09 -3.75
CA GLU A 134 -7.94 -4.92 -3.77
C GLU A 134 -7.48 -4.51 -2.36
N GLU A 135 -8.37 -4.58 -1.36
CA GLU A 135 -8.02 -4.36 0.04
C GLU A 135 -7.02 -5.41 0.55
N ALA A 136 -7.27 -6.69 0.27
CA ALA A 136 -6.39 -7.79 0.67
C ALA A 136 -5.01 -7.66 0.02
N GLU A 137 -4.94 -7.34 -1.29
CA GLU A 137 -3.68 -7.11 -1.99
C GLU A 137 -2.92 -5.90 -1.43
N SER A 138 -3.62 -4.83 -1.09
CA SER A 138 -3.02 -3.66 -0.45
C SER A 138 -2.38 -4.04 0.90
N ALA A 139 -3.05 -4.89 1.67
CA ALA A 139 -2.53 -5.42 2.93
C ALA A 139 -1.33 -6.35 2.72
N VAL A 140 -1.34 -7.23 1.71
CA VAL A 140 -0.17 -8.08 1.36
C VAL A 140 1.05 -7.22 1.08
N ARG A 141 0.91 -6.22 0.20
CA ARG A 141 2.02 -5.33 -0.17
C ARG A 141 2.60 -4.62 1.04
N LEU A 142 1.75 -4.22 2.01
CA LEU A 142 2.24 -3.68 3.27
C LEU A 142 3.06 -4.72 4.04
N VAL A 143 2.53 -5.92 4.24
CA VAL A 143 3.24 -6.94 5.02
C VAL A 143 4.57 -7.28 4.37
N GLU A 144 4.56 -7.62 3.09
CA GLU A 144 5.76 -8.00 2.33
C GLU A 144 6.83 -6.88 2.36
N ARG A 145 6.43 -5.64 2.04
CA ARG A 145 7.38 -4.54 1.87
C ARG A 145 7.74 -3.83 3.16
N ALA A 146 6.97 -3.93 4.23
CA ALA A 146 7.24 -3.19 5.47
C ALA A 146 7.50 -4.10 6.68
N LEU A 147 6.75 -5.19 6.81
CA LEU A 147 6.75 -6.04 8.01
C LEU A 147 7.49 -7.38 7.82
N GLY A 148 7.74 -7.79 6.58
CA GLY A 148 8.34 -9.07 6.21
C GLY A 148 7.30 -10.18 6.07
N THR A 149 6.84 -10.73 7.19
CA THR A 149 5.95 -11.90 7.24
C THR A 149 4.78 -11.70 8.21
N GLY A 150 3.76 -12.58 8.13
CA GLY A 150 2.57 -12.55 8.98
C GLY A 150 1.29 -12.20 8.21
N CYS A 151 0.19 -11.97 8.94
CA CYS A 151 -1.11 -11.61 8.39
C CYS A 151 -1.59 -10.24 8.90
N ARG A 152 -2.02 -9.36 7.99
CA ARG A 152 -2.67 -8.10 8.37
C ARG A 152 -3.99 -7.91 7.65
N GLY A 153 -4.98 -7.42 8.40
CA GLY A 153 -6.22 -6.93 7.84
C GLY A 153 -6.06 -5.52 7.27
N VAL A 154 -6.95 -5.12 6.37
CA VAL A 154 -7.04 -3.73 5.89
C VAL A 154 -7.30 -2.75 7.05
N GLU A 155 -7.95 -3.22 8.11
CA GLU A 155 -8.18 -2.48 9.34
C GLU A 155 -6.88 -2.21 10.12
N ASP A 156 -5.87 -3.06 9.96
CA ASP A 156 -4.57 -2.92 10.62
C ASP A 156 -3.63 -1.97 9.85
N LEU A 157 -3.98 -1.59 8.61
CA LEU A 157 -3.19 -0.63 7.82
C LEU A 157 -3.18 0.76 8.46
N GLY A 158 -4.20 1.14 9.23
CA GLY A 158 -4.27 2.45 9.91
C GLY A 158 -3.85 3.63 9.00
N PRO A 159 -2.84 4.43 9.41
CA PRO A 159 -2.36 5.58 8.61
C PRO A 159 -1.68 5.18 7.30
N TYR A 160 -1.22 3.92 7.16
CA TYR A 160 -0.58 3.43 5.93
C TYR A 160 -1.55 3.36 4.75
N ARG A 161 -2.87 3.31 5.00
CA ARG A 161 -3.87 3.40 3.93
C ARG A 161 -3.70 4.70 3.14
N TRP A 162 -3.47 5.81 3.82
CA TRP A 162 -3.29 7.10 3.17
C TRP A 162 -2.05 7.10 2.26
N ILE A 163 -0.94 6.52 2.71
CA ILE A 163 0.29 6.35 1.92
C ILE A 163 0.02 5.57 0.61
N LEU A 164 -0.82 4.54 0.67
CA LEU A 164 -1.20 3.74 -0.50
C LEU A 164 -2.15 4.47 -1.46
N THR A 165 -2.87 5.49 -0.99
CA THR A 165 -3.76 6.30 -1.85
C THR A 165 -3.06 7.47 -2.55
N LEU A 166 -1.92 7.94 -2.03
CA LEU A 166 -1.20 9.07 -2.62
C LEU A 166 -0.39 8.65 -3.85
N SER A 167 -0.31 9.56 -4.84
CA SER A 167 0.68 9.44 -5.91
C SER A 167 2.10 9.55 -5.34
N LEU A 168 3.10 9.04 -6.07
CA LEU A 168 4.50 9.16 -5.64
C LEU A 168 4.93 10.62 -5.47
N SER A 169 4.49 11.52 -6.35
CA SER A 169 4.82 12.95 -6.27
C SER A 169 4.21 13.61 -5.03
N GLN A 170 2.95 13.29 -4.70
CA GLN A 170 2.30 13.77 -3.48
C GLN A 170 2.99 13.23 -2.23
N LEU A 171 3.31 11.94 -2.22
CA LEU A 171 4.01 11.30 -1.12
C LEU A 171 5.41 11.90 -0.91
N TRP A 172 6.12 12.23 -1.99
CA TRP A 172 7.39 12.91 -1.91
C TRP A 172 7.26 14.31 -1.31
N GLN A 173 6.29 15.09 -1.77
CA GLN A 173 6.10 16.46 -1.27
C GLN A 173 5.70 16.50 0.21
N VAL A 174 4.80 15.61 0.64
CA VAL A 174 4.19 15.70 1.97
C VAL A 174 4.97 14.92 3.03
N LEU A 175 5.69 13.86 2.66
CA LEU A 175 6.30 12.95 3.62
C LEU A 175 7.77 12.64 3.31
N LEU A 176 8.09 12.08 2.14
CA LEU A 176 9.46 11.60 1.88
C LEU A 176 10.47 12.74 1.77
N GLY A 177 10.16 13.80 1.04
CA GLY A 177 11.05 14.94 0.80
C GLY A 177 11.44 15.67 2.09
N PRO A 178 10.48 16.04 2.96
CA PRO A 178 10.78 16.66 4.25
C PRO A 178 11.54 15.75 5.22
N GLU A 179 11.18 14.46 5.29
CA GLU A 179 11.67 13.57 6.36
C GLU A 179 12.87 12.72 5.95
N LEU A 180 12.92 12.21 4.72
CA LEU A 180 13.99 11.35 4.21
C LEU A 180 14.79 11.97 3.07
N GLY A 181 14.28 13.03 2.43
CA GLY A 181 14.92 13.69 1.30
C GLY A 181 16.38 14.07 1.54
N PRO A 182 16.78 14.61 2.70
CA PRO A 182 18.19 14.89 3.00
C PRO A 182 19.09 13.65 2.89
N VAL A 183 18.62 12.48 3.37
CA VAL A 183 19.38 11.22 3.29
C VAL A 183 19.33 10.63 1.89
N LEU A 184 18.18 10.67 1.23
CA LEU A 184 18.00 10.10 -0.12
C LEU A 184 18.74 10.86 -1.22
N ARG A 185 19.12 12.12 -0.98
CA ARG A 185 19.90 12.95 -1.90
C ARG A 185 21.41 12.82 -1.72
N LEU A 186 21.88 12.01 -0.76
CA LEU A 186 23.30 11.72 -0.63
C LEU A 186 23.77 10.85 -1.80
N GLU A 187 25.09 10.80 -1.99
CA GLU A 187 25.72 9.86 -2.91
C GLU A 187 25.23 8.43 -2.66
N ALA A 188 25.01 7.66 -3.73
CA ALA A 188 24.38 6.35 -3.66
C ALA A 188 25.07 5.40 -2.66
N GLY A 189 26.40 5.42 -2.61
CA GLY A 189 27.18 4.63 -1.65
C GLY A 189 27.00 5.06 -0.20
N GLU A 190 26.72 6.33 0.06
CA GLU A 190 26.44 6.84 1.40
C GLU A 190 25.00 6.51 1.82
N THR A 191 24.03 6.74 0.93
CA THR A 191 22.63 6.35 1.14
C THR A 191 22.51 4.85 1.45
N ALA A 192 23.17 4.00 0.67
CA ALA A 192 23.18 2.55 0.87
C ALA A 192 23.78 2.12 2.23
N ARG A 193 24.69 2.94 2.82
CA ARG A 193 25.27 2.69 4.14
C ARG A 193 24.39 3.17 5.30
N LEU A 194 23.65 4.26 5.11
CA LEU A 194 22.86 4.90 6.19
C LEU A 194 21.43 4.36 6.30
N LEU A 195 20.79 3.99 5.20
CA LEU A 195 19.40 3.48 5.26
C LEU A 195 19.25 2.18 6.09
N PRO A 196 20.16 1.19 6.03
CA PRO A 196 20.08 0.02 6.92
C PRO A 196 20.19 0.39 8.40
N VAL A 197 20.99 1.41 8.73
CA VAL A 197 21.11 1.92 10.11
C VAL A 197 19.80 2.56 10.57
N LEU A 198 19.19 3.37 9.72
CA LEU A 198 17.89 3.98 10.00
C LEU A 198 16.81 2.90 10.20
N ASP A 199 16.74 1.89 9.33
CA ASP A 199 15.80 0.77 9.47
C ASP A 199 15.98 0.05 10.81
N ALA A 200 17.22 -0.33 11.15
CA ALA A 200 17.52 -1.02 12.40
C ALA A 200 17.12 -0.21 13.64
N LEU A 201 17.37 1.10 13.64
CA LEU A 201 16.97 2.00 14.73
C LEU A 201 15.44 2.11 14.84
N LEU A 202 14.74 2.24 13.72
CA LEU A 202 13.28 2.33 13.73
C LEU A 202 12.65 1.03 14.24
N ARG A 203 13.19 -0.14 13.84
CA ARG A 203 12.72 -1.46 14.28
C ARG A 203 12.96 -1.73 15.76
N THR A 204 14.04 -1.19 16.32
CA THR A 204 14.43 -1.36 17.73
C THR A 204 13.94 -0.22 18.62
N GLY A 205 13.10 0.69 18.10
CA GLY A 205 12.60 1.83 18.86
C GLY A 205 13.68 2.84 19.26
N GLY A 206 14.84 2.82 18.60
CA GLY A 206 15.99 3.67 18.88
C GLY A 206 17.03 3.06 19.81
N ASP A 207 16.89 1.78 20.20
CA ASP A 207 17.90 1.08 21.02
C ASP A 207 19.16 0.80 20.18
N ARG A 208 20.23 1.50 20.53
CA ARG A 208 21.51 1.46 19.80
C ARG A 208 22.20 0.12 19.92
N LEU A 209 22.12 -0.54 21.08
CA LEU A 209 22.78 -1.83 21.29
C LEU A 209 22.08 -2.91 20.48
N GLN A 210 20.74 -2.91 20.47
CA GLN A 210 19.97 -3.83 19.64
C GLN A 210 20.16 -3.55 18.14
N ALA A 211 20.21 -2.28 17.73
CA ALA A 211 20.46 -1.91 16.34
C ALA A 211 21.86 -2.34 15.87
N ALA A 212 22.89 -2.16 16.71
CA ALA A 212 24.25 -2.62 16.43
C ALA A 212 24.31 -4.14 16.26
N ALA A 213 23.67 -4.89 17.18
CA ALA A 213 23.58 -6.34 17.11
C ALA A 213 22.85 -6.82 15.85
N LEU A 214 21.73 -6.17 15.48
CA LEU A 214 20.95 -6.52 14.30
C LEU A 214 21.72 -6.29 12.98
N LEU A 215 22.65 -5.34 12.97
CA LEU A 215 23.48 -5.03 11.80
C LEU A 215 24.87 -5.67 11.85
N GLU A 216 25.18 -6.43 12.92
CA GLU A 216 26.51 -7.00 13.18
C GLU A 216 27.63 -5.93 13.17
N LEU A 217 27.33 -4.72 13.67
CA LEU A 217 28.28 -3.61 13.75
C LEU A 217 28.85 -3.46 15.16
N SER A 218 30.08 -2.95 15.24
CA SER A 218 30.60 -2.43 16.51
C SER A 218 29.86 -1.16 16.93
N LEU A 219 29.72 -0.92 18.24
CA LEU A 219 29.06 0.29 18.74
C LEU A 219 29.73 1.60 18.22
N PRO A 220 31.08 1.74 18.18
CA PRO A 220 31.71 2.93 17.61
C PRO A 220 31.39 3.18 16.13
N GLU A 221 31.26 2.10 15.35
CA GLU A 221 30.88 2.21 13.95
C GLU A 221 29.41 2.67 13.79
N LEU A 222 28.50 2.12 14.61
CA LEU A 222 27.11 2.57 14.64
C LEU A 222 27.03 4.06 15.02
N GLU A 223 27.73 4.50 16.06
CA GLU A 223 27.74 5.89 16.53
C GLU A 223 28.25 6.86 15.44
N THR A 224 29.24 6.45 14.64
CA THR A 224 29.72 7.25 13.50
C THR A 224 28.63 7.44 12.45
N ARG A 225 27.90 6.36 12.11
CA ARG A 225 26.78 6.42 11.15
C ARG A 225 25.58 7.19 11.72
N LEU A 226 25.32 7.06 13.02
CA LEU A 226 24.31 7.83 13.75
C LEU A 226 24.60 9.33 13.74
N ALA A 227 25.84 9.72 14.01
CA ALA A 227 26.26 11.12 13.92
C ALA A 227 26.01 11.67 12.52
N ARG A 228 26.24 10.86 11.48
CA ARG A 228 25.95 11.26 10.10
C ARG A 228 24.45 11.37 9.81
N LEU A 229 23.62 10.43 10.26
CA LEU A 229 22.17 10.55 10.18
C LEU A 229 21.66 11.80 10.90
N ALA A 230 22.18 12.11 12.08
CA ALA A 230 21.83 13.31 12.84
C ALA A 230 22.19 14.61 12.11
N GLN A 231 23.28 14.63 11.34
CA GLN A 231 23.62 15.78 10.49
C GLN A 231 22.58 16.02 9.38
N GLN A 232 21.97 14.96 8.86
CA GLN A 232 21.00 15.05 7.76
C GLN A 232 19.56 15.24 8.24
N LEU A 233 19.19 14.58 9.33
CA LEU A 233 17.82 14.51 9.84
C LEU A 233 17.58 15.42 11.06
N GLY A 234 18.62 16.07 11.57
CA GLY A 234 18.58 16.81 12.83
C GLY A 234 18.91 15.92 14.03
N SER A 235 19.41 16.53 15.11
CA SER A 235 19.87 15.81 16.31
C SER A 235 18.75 15.12 17.10
N ASP A 236 17.50 15.54 16.90
CA ASP A 236 16.30 15.06 17.58
C ASP A 236 15.49 14.04 16.76
N PHE A 237 16.05 13.52 15.66
CA PHE A 237 15.33 12.62 14.74
C PHE A 237 14.80 11.34 15.40
N LEU A 238 15.41 10.89 16.50
CA LEU A 238 14.96 9.75 17.29
C LEU A 238 14.01 10.10 18.44
N SER A 239 13.62 11.37 18.61
CA SER A 239 12.57 11.75 19.56
C SER A 239 11.27 10.99 19.23
N PRO A 240 10.42 10.64 20.21
CA PRO A 240 9.26 9.78 19.97
C PRO A 240 8.34 10.27 18.84
N ALA A 241 8.09 11.58 18.77
CA ALA A 241 7.25 12.18 17.73
C ALA A 241 7.92 12.13 16.34
N ARG A 242 9.19 12.57 16.23
CA ARG A 242 9.94 12.51 14.95
C ARG A 242 10.14 11.09 14.47
N ARG A 243 10.42 10.15 15.38
CA ARG A 243 10.61 8.74 15.06
C ARG A 243 9.36 8.12 14.44
N ALA A 244 8.18 8.43 14.96
CA ALA A 244 6.92 7.93 14.38
C ALA A 244 6.71 8.44 12.94
N ILE A 245 7.02 9.72 12.69
CA ILE A 245 6.92 10.32 11.36
C ILE A 245 7.96 9.69 10.40
N LEU A 246 9.22 9.54 10.86
CA LEU A 246 10.28 8.88 10.09
C LEU A 246 9.95 7.42 9.79
N GLN A 247 9.32 6.71 10.72
CA GLN A 247 8.86 5.34 10.48
C GLN A 247 7.79 5.30 9.38
N ALA A 248 6.84 6.24 9.39
CA ALA A 248 5.85 6.36 8.32
C ALA A 248 6.52 6.70 6.98
N ALA A 249 7.48 7.62 6.96
CA ALA A 249 8.25 7.96 5.76
C ALA A 249 9.07 6.78 5.24
N TRP A 250 9.69 6.01 6.13
CA TRP A 250 10.47 4.83 5.77
C TRP A 250 9.59 3.73 5.17
N ILE A 251 8.42 3.47 5.77
CA ILE A 251 7.45 2.52 5.23
C ILE A 251 6.94 2.99 3.87
N ALA A 252 6.61 4.28 3.74
CA ALA A 252 6.22 4.88 2.48
C ALA A 252 7.29 4.73 1.39
N TYR A 253 8.56 4.94 1.76
CA TYR A 253 9.70 4.71 0.89
C TYR A 253 9.73 3.24 0.46
N ARG A 254 9.72 2.26 1.38
CA ARG A 254 9.75 0.84 1.02
C ARG A 254 8.55 0.37 0.18
N LEU A 255 7.38 0.97 0.38
CA LEU A 255 6.17 0.63 -0.38
C LEU A 255 6.20 1.14 -1.81
N ARG A 256 6.84 2.29 -2.07
CA ARG A 256 6.82 2.96 -3.39
C ARG A 256 8.16 2.95 -4.12
N ALA A 257 9.26 2.73 -3.40
CA ALA A 257 10.57 2.54 -3.97
C ALA A 257 10.61 1.21 -4.71
N GLU A 258 10.51 1.27 -6.02
CA GLU A 258 11.51 0.53 -6.76
C GLU A 258 12.79 1.37 -6.66
N PRO A 259 13.89 0.84 -6.08
CA PRO A 259 15.08 1.63 -5.79
C PRO A 259 15.65 2.35 -7.03
N GLU A 260 15.33 1.89 -8.23
CA GLU A 260 15.76 2.48 -9.50
C GLU A 260 14.92 3.68 -9.98
N ASN A 261 13.73 3.92 -9.42
CA ASN A 261 12.72 4.81 -10.02
C ASN A 261 12.37 6.06 -9.18
N LEU A 262 13.07 6.27 -8.05
CA LEU A 262 12.71 7.31 -7.07
C LEU A 262 13.49 8.61 -7.16
N LEU A 263 14.66 8.62 -7.80
CA LEU A 263 15.31 9.88 -8.12
C LEU A 263 14.55 10.47 -9.30
N PRO A 264 13.90 11.65 -9.16
CA PRO A 264 13.31 12.30 -10.33
C PRO A 264 14.42 12.45 -11.36
N ALA A 265 14.24 11.85 -12.53
CA ALA A 265 15.20 11.79 -13.64
C ALA A 265 15.54 13.18 -14.26
N GLY A 266 15.48 14.25 -13.48
CA GLY A 266 15.58 15.63 -13.94
C GLY A 266 16.17 16.63 -12.95
N GLN A 267 16.84 16.21 -11.86
CA GLN A 267 17.60 17.14 -11.00
C GLN A 267 19.11 17.22 -11.27
N GLU A 268 19.67 16.38 -12.14
CA GLU A 268 21.09 16.48 -12.52
C GLU A 268 21.41 17.63 -13.51
N ALA A 269 20.41 18.29 -14.11
CA ALA A 269 20.65 19.28 -15.18
C ALA A 269 20.66 20.77 -14.76
N ALA A 270 20.42 21.11 -13.49
CA ALA A 270 20.31 22.52 -13.06
C ALA A 270 21.57 23.11 -12.40
N GLY A 271 22.65 22.33 -12.25
CA GLY A 271 23.85 22.75 -11.49
C GLY A 271 25.16 22.85 -12.28
N ALA A 272 25.21 22.46 -13.56
CA ALA A 272 26.46 22.42 -14.35
C ALA A 272 26.69 23.65 -15.25
N GLY A 273 26.10 24.80 -14.90
CA GLY A 273 26.21 26.03 -15.68
C GLY A 273 26.14 27.28 -14.82
N ALA A 274 27.15 27.48 -13.96
CA ALA A 274 27.49 28.78 -13.38
C ALA A 274 29.01 28.83 -13.12
#